data_AF-A0A2X4UR86-F1
#
_entry.id   AF-A0A2X4UR86-F1
#
_cell.length_a   1.000
_cell.length_b   1.000
_cell.length_c   1.000
_cell.angle_alpha   90.00
_cell.angle_beta   90.00
_cell.angle_gamma   90.00
#
_symmetry.space_group_name_H-M   'P 1'
#
loop_
_entity.id
_entity.type
_entity.pdbx_description
1 polymer ?
#
loop_
_entity_poly.entity_id
_entity_poly.type
_entity_poly.pdbx_seq_one_letter_code
_entity_poly.pdbx_strand_id
1 'polypeptide(L)'
;MVQYIKIPLIAGQADQRLDVTLDGETFSLRVIWNELHGYWSMNVYQRNRELIISGVKLVKNIPLIARYNLKSPAGDFIFYDNNSGKERPDFDSLGNDHLLLYRNDNS
;
A
#
# COMPACT_ATOMS: atom_id res chain seq x y z
N MET A 1 12.71 -17.14 2.34
CA MET A 1 12.86 -16.55 0.99
C MET A 1 11.95 -15.33 0.94
N VAL A 2 12.36 -14.22 0.34
CA VAL A 2 11.50 -13.02 0.26
C VAL A 2 10.41 -13.24 -0.78
N GLN A 3 9.14 -13.01 -0.39
CA GLN A 3 8.00 -13.08 -1.29
C GLN A 3 7.35 -11.70 -1.46
N TYR A 4 6.92 -11.41 -2.69
CA TYR A 4 6.16 -10.21 -3.01
C TYR A 4 4.74 -10.55 -3.44
N ILE A 5 3.76 -9.85 -2.87
CA ILE A 5 2.36 -9.91 -3.25
C ILE A 5 1.97 -8.56 -3.87
N LYS A 6 1.48 -8.56 -5.11
CA LYS A 6 0.94 -7.35 -5.74
C LYS A 6 -0.47 -7.09 -5.22
N ILE A 7 -0.69 -5.89 -4.70
CA ILE A 7 -2.03 -5.44 -4.30
C ILE A 7 -2.78 -4.97 -5.56
N PRO A 8 -3.96 -5.53 -5.88
CA PRO A 8 -4.65 -5.29 -7.17
C PRO A 8 -5.42 -3.97 -7.17
N LEU A 9 -4.70 -2.85 -7.17
CA LEU A 9 -5.26 -1.50 -7.29
C LEU A 9 -5.48 -1.13 -8.76
N ILE A 10 -6.45 -0.24 -8.99
CA ILE A 10 -6.89 0.23 -10.31
C ILE A 10 -6.53 1.71 -10.46
N ALA A 11 -5.96 2.08 -11.60
CA ALA A 11 -5.64 3.48 -11.91
C ALA A 11 -6.91 4.33 -12.09
N GLY A 12 -6.82 5.62 -11.78
CA GLY A 12 -7.90 6.58 -11.99
C GLY A 12 -9.07 6.47 -11.00
N GLN A 13 -8.91 5.74 -9.89
CA GLN A 13 -9.95 5.61 -8.84
C GLN A 13 -9.50 6.25 -7.53
N ALA A 14 -10.15 7.36 -7.15
CA ALA A 14 -9.76 8.20 -6.02
C ALA A 14 -9.90 7.56 -4.63
N ASP A 15 -10.79 6.58 -4.44
CA ASP A 15 -10.98 5.86 -3.18
C ASP A 15 -11.23 4.39 -3.47
N GLN A 16 -10.28 3.54 -3.09
CA GLN A 16 -10.34 2.10 -3.33
C GLN A 16 -10.30 1.34 -2.02
N ARG A 17 -11.17 0.35 -1.90
CA ARG A 17 -11.23 -0.58 -0.76
C ARG A 17 -11.17 -2.00 -1.27
N LEU A 18 -10.34 -2.82 -0.64
CA LEU A 18 -10.17 -4.22 -0.98
C LEU A 18 -9.68 -5.02 0.22
N ASP A 19 -10.03 -6.30 0.23
CA ASP A 19 -9.50 -7.27 1.17
C ASP A 19 -8.33 -8.01 0.52
N VAL A 20 -7.27 -8.21 1.28
CA VAL A 20 -6.06 -8.92 0.86
C VAL A 20 -5.61 -9.89 1.94
N THR A 21 -5.13 -11.06 1.55
CA THR A 21 -4.53 -12.02 2.47
C THR A 21 -3.03 -11.82 2.50
N LEU A 22 -2.50 -11.41 3.65
CA LEU A 22 -1.09 -11.14 3.92
C LEU A 22 -0.69 -11.99 5.13
N ASP A 23 0.43 -12.69 5.09
CA ASP A 23 0.91 -13.54 6.19
C ASP A 23 -0.12 -14.58 6.71
N GLY A 24 -1.07 -15.00 5.87
CA GLY A 24 -2.15 -15.91 6.26
C GLY A 24 -3.33 -15.24 6.98
N GLU A 25 -3.28 -13.92 7.20
CA GLU A 25 -4.36 -13.12 7.78
C GLU A 25 -5.03 -12.24 6.70
N THR A 26 -6.34 -11.98 6.83
CA THR A 26 -7.05 -11.07 5.93
C THR A 26 -7.06 -9.66 6.50
N PHE A 27 -6.59 -8.70 5.70
CA PHE A 27 -6.64 -7.27 6.01
C PHE A 27 -7.54 -6.56 5.02
N SER A 28 -8.24 -5.53 5.48
CA SER A 28 -8.89 -4.57 4.59
C SER A 28 -7.95 -3.38 4.38
N LEU A 29 -7.74 -3.00 3.13
CA LEU A 29 -6.99 -1.80 2.76
C LEU A 29 -7.96 -0.73 2.26
N ARG A 30 -7.66 0.52 2.56
CA ARG A 30 -8.26 1.68 1.88
C ARG A 30 -7.15 2.57 1.36
N VAL A 31 -7.14 2.84 0.06
CA VAL A 31 -6.17 3.71 -0.60
C VAL A 31 -6.90 4.91 -1.19
N ILE A 32 -6.45 6.12 -0.88
CA ILE A 32 -7.18 7.37 -1.15
C ILE A 32 -6.26 8.39 -1.82
N TRP A 33 -6.76 9.05 -2.86
CA TRP A 33 -6.14 10.21 -3.49
C TRP A 33 -6.49 11.47 -2.71
N ASN A 34 -5.47 12.22 -2.30
CA ASN A 34 -5.64 13.55 -1.76
C ASN A 34 -5.55 14.57 -2.90
N GLU A 35 -6.70 15.02 -3.41
CA GLU A 35 -6.77 16.00 -4.50
C GLU A 35 -6.09 17.33 -4.16
N LEU A 36 -6.23 17.79 -2.90
CA LEU A 36 -5.69 19.08 -2.46
C LEU A 36 -4.16 19.11 -2.49
N HIS A 37 -3.51 17.98 -2.18
CA HIS A 37 -2.05 17.92 -2.00
C HIS A 37 -1.32 17.00 -3.00
N GLY A 38 -2.06 16.33 -3.89
CA GLY A 38 -1.51 15.48 -4.94
C GLY A 38 -0.67 14.31 -4.39
N TYR A 39 -1.27 13.47 -3.55
CA TYR A 39 -0.63 12.23 -3.09
C TYR A 39 -1.63 11.14 -2.72
N TRP A 40 -1.17 9.90 -2.78
CA TRP A 40 -1.90 8.73 -2.29
C TRP A 40 -1.59 8.44 -0.82
N SER A 41 -2.61 8.04 -0.06
CA SER A 41 -2.45 7.51 1.30
C SER A 41 -3.15 6.17 1.47
N MET A 42 -2.68 5.38 2.43
CA MET A 42 -3.21 4.07 2.74
C MET A 42 -3.60 3.97 4.22
N ASN A 43 -4.72 3.29 4.45
CA ASN A 43 -5.13 2.77 5.75
C ASN A 43 -5.13 1.25 5.69
N VAL A 44 -4.74 0.62 6.79
CA VAL A 44 -4.79 -0.83 7.00
C VAL A 44 -5.70 -1.12 8.18
N TYR A 45 -6.62 -2.05 7.97
CA TYR A 45 -7.56 -2.52 8.98
C TYR A 45 -7.44 -4.03 9.13
N GLN A 46 -7.69 -4.51 10.34
CA GLN A 46 -8.00 -5.91 10.57
C GLN A 46 -9.32 -6.30 9.88
N ARG A 47 -9.53 -7.61 9.68
CA ARG A 47 -10.78 -8.15 9.08
C ARG A 47 -12.06 -7.67 9.79
N ASN A 48 -12.01 -7.47 11.10
CA ASN A 48 -13.11 -6.95 11.92
C ASN A 48 -13.34 -5.42 11.77
N ARG A 49 -12.63 -4.76 10.83
CA ARG A 49 -12.60 -3.30 10.59
C ARG A 49 -11.95 -2.48 11.70
N GLU A 50 -11.25 -3.11 12.63
CA GLU A 50 -10.40 -2.40 13.58
C GLU A 50 -9.21 -1.77 12.85
N LEU A 51 -8.97 -0.49 13.11
CA LEU A 51 -7.89 0.25 12.44
C LEU A 51 -6.54 -0.17 13.02
N ILE A 52 -5.62 -0.58 12.15
CA ILE A 52 -4.21 -0.87 12.51
C ILE A 52 -3.37 0.40 12.34
N ILE A 53 -3.46 1.01 11.16
CA ILE A 53 -2.74 2.24 10.84
C ILE A 53 -3.49 3.03 9.77
N SER A 54 -3.44 4.36 9.85
CA SER A 54 -4.10 5.27 8.91
C SER A 54 -3.16 6.34 8.39
N GLY A 55 -3.50 6.89 7.22
CA GLY A 55 -2.84 8.08 6.66
C GLY A 55 -1.41 7.84 6.20
N VAL A 56 -1.01 6.59 5.94
CA VAL A 56 0.34 6.27 5.47
C VAL A 56 0.50 6.79 4.04
N LYS A 57 1.24 7.87 3.86
CA LYS A 57 1.55 8.39 2.52
C LYS A 57 2.34 7.36 1.71
N LEU A 58 1.90 7.09 0.49
CA LEU A 58 2.59 6.19 -0.44
C LEU A 58 3.80 6.90 -1.04
N VAL A 59 4.93 6.84 -0.34
CA VAL A 59 6.22 7.33 -0.83
C VAL A 59 6.91 6.21 -1.59
N LYS A 60 7.38 6.51 -2.81
CA LYS A 60 7.92 5.49 -3.69
C LYS A 60 9.23 4.88 -3.17
N ASN A 61 9.42 3.60 -3.41
CA ASN A 61 10.65 2.83 -3.22
C ASN A 61 11.21 2.80 -1.79
N ILE A 62 10.35 2.98 -0.78
CA ILE A 62 10.72 2.82 0.64
C ILE A 62 9.74 1.90 1.39
N PRO A 63 10.17 1.27 2.50
CA PRO A 63 9.26 0.60 3.43
C PRO A 63 8.28 1.62 4.04
N LEU A 64 6.98 1.34 3.95
CA LEU A 64 5.93 2.29 4.31
C LEU A 64 5.54 2.21 5.78
N ILE A 65 5.57 1.00 6.37
CA ILE A 65 5.07 0.75 7.73
C ILE A 65 6.14 0.30 8.73
N ALA A 66 7.37 -0.03 8.32
CA ALA A 66 8.45 -0.49 9.21
C ALA A 66 8.72 0.45 10.39
N ARG A 67 8.55 1.77 10.21
CA ARG A 67 8.79 2.77 11.26
C ARG A 67 7.77 2.76 12.40
N TYR A 68 6.64 2.06 12.26
CA TYR A 68 5.55 2.10 13.24
C TYR A 68 5.59 0.93 14.24
N ASN A 69 6.58 0.04 14.16
CA ASN A 69 6.77 -1.11 15.06
C ASN A 69 5.47 -1.92 15.30
N LEU A 70 4.77 -2.22 14.21
CA LEU A 70 3.50 -2.94 14.24
C LEU A 70 3.72 -4.43 14.54
N LYS A 71 2.76 -5.04 15.22
CA LYS A 71 2.77 -6.50 15.46
C LYS A 71 2.21 -7.31 14.28
N SER A 72 1.33 -6.70 13.49
CA SER A 72 0.66 -7.28 12.33
C SER A 72 0.21 -6.13 11.41
N PRO A 73 0.32 -6.25 10.07
CA PRO A 73 0.98 -7.35 9.35
C PRO A 73 2.50 -7.43 9.65
N ALA A 74 3.13 -8.59 9.44
CA ALA A 74 4.52 -8.84 9.85
C ALA A 74 5.55 -8.29 8.86
N GLY A 75 5.19 -8.22 7.58
CA GLY A 75 5.97 -7.64 6.50
C GLY A 75 5.71 -6.15 6.30
N ASP A 76 6.10 -5.63 5.14
CA ASP A 76 5.96 -4.21 4.82
C ASP A 76 5.37 -4.00 3.42
N PHE A 77 4.76 -2.84 3.22
CA PHE A 77 4.33 -2.37 1.92
C PHE A 77 5.43 -1.53 1.26
N ILE A 78 5.64 -1.73 -0.03
CA ILE A 78 6.50 -0.92 -0.89
C ILE A 78 5.64 -0.33 -1.99
N PHE A 79 5.63 1.00 -2.13
CA PHE A 79 5.07 1.63 -3.32
C PHE A 79 6.15 1.71 -4.41
N TYR A 80 6.17 0.72 -5.29
CA TYR A 80 7.23 0.53 -6.26
C TYR A 80 6.99 1.36 -7.52
N ASP A 81 7.96 2.17 -7.90
CA ASP A 81 7.98 2.89 -9.19
C ASP A 81 8.50 1.96 -10.29
N ASN A 82 7.62 1.54 -11.19
CA ASN A 82 7.93 0.60 -12.26
C ASN A 82 8.48 1.32 -13.49
N ASN A 83 9.63 1.98 -13.32
CA ASN A 83 10.33 2.74 -14.35
C ASN A 83 9.47 3.82 -15.03
N SER A 84 8.64 4.52 -14.24
CA SER A 84 7.75 5.56 -14.77
C SER A 84 8.49 6.80 -15.29
N GLY A 85 9.70 7.06 -14.78
CA GLY A 85 10.44 8.31 -14.99
C GLY A 85 9.81 9.52 -14.30
N LYS A 86 8.73 9.35 -13.53
CA LYS A 86 8.04 10.44 -12.82
C LYS A 86 8.79 10.78 -11.54
N GLU A 87 8.95 12.07 -11.26
CA GLU A 87 9.47 12.51 -9.95
C GLU A 87 8.51 12.09 -8.82
N ARG A 88 7.20 12.25 -9.06
CA ARG A 88 6.14 11.94 -8.10
C ARG A 88 5.00 11.18 -8.77
N PRO A 89 4.37 10.24 -8.05
CA PRO A 89 3.15 9.59 -8.51
C PRO A 89 2.00 10.60 -8.59
N ASP A 90 1.18 10.48 -9.62
CA ASP A 90 -0.05 11.23 -9.86
C ASP A 90 -1.30 10.34 -9.67
N PHE A 91 -2.46 10.86 -10.04
CA PHE A 91 -3.74 10.18 -9.94
C PHE A 91 -3.83 8.90 -10.79
N ASP A 92 -3.15 8.84 -11.93
CA ASP A 92 -3.21 7.68 -12.83
C ASP A 92 -2.07 6.69 -12.58
N SER A 93 -1.17 7.01 -11.64
CA SER A 93 0.00 6.19 -11.33
C SER A 93 -0.35 4.90 -10.57
N LEU A 94 -1.30 4.97 -9.63
CA LEU A 94 -1.62 3.87 -8.72
C LEU A 94 -2.20 2.65 -9.47
N GLY A 95 -1.53 1.50 -9.36
CA GLY A 95 -1.96 0.28 -10.06
C GLY A 95 -1.52 0.19 -11.52
N ASN A 96 -0.87 1.24 -12.04
CA ASN A 96 -0.34 1.33 -13.40
C ASN A 96 1.20 1.37 -13.37
N ASP A 97 1.80 2.57 -13.42
CA ASP A 97 3.25 2.77 -13.41
C ASP A 97 3.84 2.75 -11.99
N HIS A 98 3.00 2.85 -10.95
CA HIS A 98 3.36 2.61 -9.56
C HIS A 98 2.52 1.48 -8.96
N LEU A 99 3.20 0.47 -8.42
CA LEU A 99 2.57 -0.73 -7.88
C LEU A 99 2.69 -0.75 -6.36
N LEU A 100 1.59 -1.03 -5.65
CA LEU A 100 1.66 -1.34 -4.24
C LEU A 100 2.00 -2.83 -4.09
N LEU A 101 3.16 -3.11 -3.53
CA LEU A 101 3.65 -4.45 -3.26
C LEU A 101 3.68 -4.68 -1.75
N TYR A 102 3.36 -5.89 -1.32
CA TYR A 102 3.61 -6.35 0.04
C TYR A 102 4.80 -7.29 0.03
N ARG A 103 5.83 -6.97 0.82
CA ARG A 103 7.05 -7.76 0.98
C ARG A 103 6.96 -8.54 2.29
N ASN A 104 6.94 -9.86 2.18
CA ASN A 104 7.03 -10.77 3.30
C ASN A 104 8.47 -11.25 3.48
N ASP A 105 9.06 -10.96 4.63
CA ASP A 105 10.42 -11.34 4.99
C ASP A 105 10.48 -12.63 5.85
N ASN A 106 9.32 -13.22 6.19
CA ASN A 106 9.26 -14.47 6.95
C ASN A 106 9.87 -15.62 6.14
N SER A 107 10.95 -16.18 6.66
CA SER A 107 11.64 -17.38 6.18
C SER A 107 11.33 -18.57 7.07
#